data_AF-A0A8C3RZ33-F1
#
_entry.id   AF-A0A8C3RZ33-F1
#
_cell.length_a   1.000
_cell.length_b   1.000
_cell.length_c   1.000
_cell.angle_alpha   90.00
_cell.angle_beta   90.00
_cell.angle_gamma   90.00
#
_symmetry.space_group_name_H-M   'P 1'
#
loop_
_entity.id
_entity.type
_entity.pdbx_description
1 polymer ?
#
loop_
_entity_poly.entity_id
_entity_poly.type
_entity_poly.pdbx_seq_one_letter_code
_entity_poly.pdbx_strand_id
1 'polypeptide(L)'
;MSATGNNISQIQTDRSWLFSVLPRYSMTKRFGTSPFLDDGKLSFEEFKAYFADGVLSGEELHEVFHTIDTHNTDNLDTEELCEYFSRHLGEYENVLSALEDLNVSILKAMDKTKKGYQKASNLEQFVTRFLLKETLNQLQSLQNSLDCAMETTEEQTRQERQGPAKPEVLSIQWPGKRSNRRFQRNNSLSPNSPHLNTGWLEEDNQWMTQINRLQKLIDRLEKKDLKLEPLEEEVLEGNTKSHIMIVQRQMSVLEEELEEFRLALKQYVESASTRTGCLHVSIQKLSSESRFIIYEFWENSSAWNSHLQMNYSKTFQRSNVDFLETPELMTTMLVPGNY
;
A
#
# COMPACT_ATOMS: atom_id res chain seq x y z
N MET A 1 -33.35 40.17 -26.91
CA MET A 1 -31.99 39.69 -26.60
C MET A 1 -31.48 40.52 -25.43
N SER A 2 -31.78 40.10 -24.21
CA SER A 2 -31.28 40.72 -22.98
C SER A 2 -30.57 39.65 -22.15
N ALA A 3 -29.46 40.07 -21.55
CA ALA A 3 -28.66 39.31 -20.63
C ALA A 3 -29.49 38.84 -19.42
N THR A 4 -29.25 37.60 -18.98
CA THR A 4 -29.44 37.18 -17.60
C THR A 4 -28.25 36.33 -17.23
N GLY A 5 -27.32 36.95 -16.50
CA GLY A 5 -26.20 36.27 -15.87
C GLY A 5 -26.73 35.30 -14.81
N ASN A 6 -26.27 34.07 -14.86
CA ASN A 6 -26.45 33.15 -13.75
C ASN A 6 -25.49 33.56 -12.63
N ASN A 7 -26.08 34.29 -11.69
CA ASN A 7 -25.55 34.63 -10.38
C ASN A 7 -25.10 33.37 -9.65
N ILE A 8 -23.80 33.25 -9.41
CA ILE A 8 -23.18 32.29 -8.49
C ILE A 8 -23.34 32.86 -7.06
N SER A 9 -24.58 33.03 -6.62
CA SER A 9 -24.91 33.57 -5.30
C SER A 9 -26.12 32.89 -4.65
N GLN A 10 -26.28 31.58 -4.86
CA GLN A 10 -27.16 30.73 -4.05
C GLN A 10 -26.36 29.63 -3.33
N ILE A 11 -25.36 30.03 -2.55
CA ILE A 11 -24.74 29.15 -1.54
C ILE A 11 -24.86 29.87 -0.20
N GLN A 12 -26.09 29.90 0.29
CA GLN A 12 -26.49 30.14 1.68
C GLN A 12 -27.99 29.77 1.66
N THR A 13 -28.50 28.76 2.34
CA THR A 13 -28.30 28.31 3.72
C THR A 13 -28.98 26.92 3.81
N ASP A 14 -28.85 26.25 4.95
CA ASP A 14 -29.47 24.98 5.34
C ASP A 14 -28.77 23.68 4.93
N ARG A 15 -27.95 23.17 5.86
CA ARG A 15 -27.80 21.73 6.22
C ARG A 15 -27.60 20.71 5.08
N SER A 16 -27.29 21.15 3.86
CA SER A 16 -27.49 20.37 2.62
C SER A 16 -26.32 19.48 2.19
N TRP A 17 -25.20 19.53 2.90
CA TRP A 17 -23.98 18.86 2.43
C TRP A 17 -23.81 17.44 2.97
N LEU A 18 -24.31 17.16 4.19
CA LEU A 18 -24.44 15.81 4.73
C LEU A 18 -25.27 14.87 3.82
N PHE A 19 -26.18 15.41 3.00
CA PHE A 19 -27.11 14.63 2.17
C PHE A 19 -26.80 14.58 0.67
N SER A 20 -25.88 15.41 0.15
CA SER A 20 -25.57 15.42 -1.29
C SER A 20 -24.30 14.65 -1.66
N VAL A 21 -23.39 14.42 -0.70
CA VAL A 21 -22.12 13.71 -0.95
C VAL A 21 -22.14 12.30 -0.39
N LEU A 22 -22.73 12.07 0.79
CA LEU A 22 -22.69 10.76 1.44
C LEU A 22 -23.58 9.69 0.77
N PRO A 23 -24.83 9.97 0.36
CA PRO A 23 -25.65 8.95 -0.31
C PRO A 23 -25.49 8.95 -1.84
N ARG A 24 -24.94 9.99 -2.46
CA ARG A 24 -24.85 10.07 -3.94
C ARG A 24 -23.45 9.99 -4.51
N TYR A 25 -22.41 10.32 -3.74
CA TYR A 25 -21.03 10.18 -4.22
C TYR A 25 -20.34 8.99 -3.56
N SER A 26 -20.63 8.66 -2.30
CA SER A 26 -20.04 7.49 -1.63
C SER A 26 -20.70 6.16 -2.06
N MET A 27 -22.03 6.14 -2.28
CA MET A 27 -22.76 4.97 -2.82
C MET A 27 -22.33 4.64 -4.25
N THR A 28 -22.21 5.63 -5.13
CA THR A 28 -21.97 5.43 -6.57
C THR A 28 -20.52 5.09 -6.91
N LYS A 29 -19.56 5.40 -6.02
CA LYS A 29 -18.12 5.15 -6.27
C LYS A 29 -17.60 3.87 -5.64
N ARG A 30 -18.28 3.31 -4.62
CA ARG A 30 -17.91 2.01 -4.02
C ARG A 30 -18.61 0.80 -4.66
N PHE A 31 -19.83 0.95 -5.18
CA PHE A 31 -20.61 -0.15 -5.75
C PHE A 31 -21.35 0.37 -6.98
N GLY A 32 -21.17 -0.25 -8.15
CA GLY A 32 -21.52 0.31 -9.47
C GLY A 32 -23.00 0.58 -9.79
N THR A 33 -23.88 0.78 -8.81
CA THR A 33 -25.32 1.05 -8.98
C THR A 33 -25.85 1.88 -7.80
N SER A 34 -26.66 2.90 -8.10
CA SER A 34 -27.46 3.64 -7.10
C SER A 34 -28.37 2.65 -6.35
N PRO A 35 -28.52 2.76 -5.01
CA PRO A 35 -29.45 1.90 -4.28
C PRO A 35 -30.91 2.16 -4.68
N PHE A 36 -31.23 3.39 -5.06
CA PHE A 36 -32.55 3.75 -5.61
C PHE A 36 -32.61 3.35 -7.09
N LEU A 37 -33.44 2.37 -7.45
CA LEU A 37 -33.76 2.07 -8.85
C LEU A 37 -34.92 2.98 -9.30
N ASP A 38 -34.59 4.08 -9.97
CA ASP A 38 -35.47 4.93 -10.79
C ASP A 38 -36.62 5.70 -10.08
N ASP A 39 -37.18 5.22 -8.97
CA ASP A 39 -38.37 5.79 -8.31
C ASP A 39 -38.10 6.64 -7.04
N GLY A 40 -36.84 6.68 -6.59
CA GLY A 40 -36.41 7.44 -5.41
C GLY A 40 -36.82 6.82 -4.06
N LYS A 41 -37.30 5.58 -4.07
CA LYS A 41 -37.62 4.77 -2.91
C LYS A 41 -36.77 3.51 -2.89
N LEU A 42 -36.70 2.88 -1.72
CA LEU A 42 -35.90 1.70 -1.49
C LEU A 42 -36.76 0.60 -0.88
N SER A 43 -37.08 -0.41 -1.68
CA SER A 43 -37.77 -1.61 -1.21
C SER A 43 -36.86 -2.46 -0.31
N PHE A 44 -37.44 -3.41 0.44
CA PHE A 44 -36.65 -4.32 1.26
C PHE A 44 -35.66 -5.17 0.44
N GLU A 45 -36.02 -5.57 -0.78
CA GLU A 45 -35.14 -6.36 -1.65
C GLU A 45 -33.91 -5.56 -2.09
N GLU A 46 -34.08 -4.28 -2.40
CA GLU A 46 -32.99 -3.36 -2.73
C GLU A 46 -32.15 -3.00 -1.50
N PHE A 47 -32.80 -2.76 -0.36
CA PHE A 47 -32.13 -2.56 0.92
C PHE A 47 -31.27 -3.78 1.27
N LYS A 48 -31.81 -4.98 1.15
CA LYS A 48 -31.07 -6.22 1.39
C LYS A 48 -29.92 -6.41 0.41
N ALA A 49 -30.13 -6.15 -0.88
CA ALA A 49 -29.06 -6.27 -1.87
C ALA A 49 -27.92 -5.27 -1.61
N TYR A 50 -28.23 -4.10 -1.05
CA TYR A 50 -27.27 -3.04 -0.81
C TYR A 50 -26.57 -3.14 0.57
N PHE A 51 -27.31 -3.46 1.63
CA PHE A 51 -26.83 -3.44 3.02
C PHE A 51 -26.47 -4.82 3.59
N ALA A 52 -26.70 -5.91 2.86
CA ALA A 52 -26.26 -7.22 3.32
C ALA A 52 -24.72 -7.28 3.38
N ASP A 53 -24.20 -7.26 4.59
CA ASP A 53 -22.78 -7.41 4.92
C ASP A 53 -22.38 -8.88 5.20
N GLY A 54 -23.37 -9.79 5.19
CA GLY A 54 -23.19 -11.19 5.58
C GLY A 54 -23.03 -11.38 7.09
N VAL A 55 -23.09 -10.30 7.87
CA VAL A 55 -23.07 -10.29 9.34
C VAL A 55 -24.50 -10.28 9.87
N LEU A 56 -25.40 -9.47 9.36
CA LEU A 56 -26.79 -9.56 9.79
C LEU A 56 -27.51 -10.73 9.11
N SER A 57 -28.29 -11.49 9.88
CA SER A 57 -29.23 -12.45 9.32
C SER A 57 -30.34 -11.71 8.55
N GLY A 58 -31.02 -12.43 7.66
CA GLY A 58 -32.12 -11.83 6.89
C GLY A 58 -33.26 -11.28 7.76
N GLU A 59 -33.45 -11.84 8.96
CA GLU A 59 -34.47 -11.41 9.92
C GLU A 59 -34.01 -10.14 10.66
N GLU A 60 -32.76 -10.09 11.14
CA GLU A 60 -32.19 -8.90 11.78
C GLU A 60 -32.13 -7.71 10.81
N LEU A 61 -31.78 -7.97 9.54
CA LEU A 61 -31.77 -6.92 8.52
C LEU A 61 -33.17 -6.40 8.19
N HIS A 62 -34.20 -7.25 8.32
CA HIS A 62 -35.60 -6.87 8.16
C HIS A 62 -36.12 -6.05 9.36
N GLU A 63 -35.65 -6.35 10.57
CA GLU A 63 -35.92 -5.53 11.75
C GLU A 63 -35.29 -4.13 11.62
N VAL A 64 -34.05 -4.04 11.12
CA VAL A 64 -33.41 -2.77 10.81
C VAL A 64 -34.22 -1.99 9.77
N PHE A 65 -34.67 -2.65 8.69
CA PHE A 65 -35.50 -2.03 7.66
C PHE A 65 -36.78 -1.40 8.24
N HIS A 66 -37.54 -2.15 9.06
CA HIS A 66 -38.73 -1.62 9.72
C HIS A 66 -38.44 -0.54 10.76
N THR A 67 -37.26 -0.57 11.39
CA THR A 67 -36.84 0.49 12.32
C THR A 67 -36.60 1.81 11.59
N ILE A 68 -36.13 1.74 10.34
CA ILE A 68 -35.89 2.92 9.50
C ILE A 68 -37.21 3.42 8.86
N ASP A 69 -38.14 2.52 8.51
CA ASP A 69 -39.45 2.84 7.90
C ASP A 69 -40.42 3.46 8.93
N THR A 70 -40.09 4.66 9.39
CA THR A 70 -40.89 5.40 10.38
C THR A 70 -42.31 5.70 9.89
N HIS A 71 -42.50 5.82 8.57
CA HIS A 71 -43.80 6.07 7.97
C HIS A 71 -44.60 4.80 7.67
N ASN A 72 -44.03 3.60 7.89
CA ASN A 72 -44.64 2.30 7.60
C ASN A 72 -45.18 2.20 6.16
N THR A 73 -44.38 2.62 5.19
CA THR A 73 -44.76 2.60 3.77
C THR A 73 -44.23 1.37 3.02
N ASP A 74 -43.59 0.44 3.74
CA ASP A 74 -42.89 -0.73 3.21
C ASP A 74 -41.80 -0.35 2.19
N ASN A 75 -41.33 0.90 2.23
CA ASN A 75 -40.31 1.48 1.38
C ASN A 75 -39.59 2.56 2.16
N LEU A 76 -38.26 2.62 2.03
CA LEU A 76 -37.47 3.69 2.65
C LEU A 76 -37.28 4.83 1.67
N ASP A 77 -37.54 6.04 2.13
CA ASP A 77 -37.15 7.24 1.41
C ASP A 77 -35.79 7.76 1.88
N THR A 78 -35.30 8.80 1.18
CA THR A 78 -34.02 9.41 1.53
C THR A 78 -34.07 10.04 2.92
N GLU A 79 -35.19 10.65 3.33
CA GLU A 79 -35.31 11.38 4.60
C GLU A 79 -35.25 10.43 5.79
N GLU A 80 -35.91 9.27 5.72
CA GLU A 80 -35.90 8.24 6.75
C GLU A 80 -34.51 7.62 6.96
N LEU A 81 -33.83 7.25 5.87
CA LEU A 81 -32.45 6.76 5.92
C LEU A 81 -31.53 7.78 6.57
N CYS A 82 -31.71 9.04 6.17
CA CYS A 82 -30.93 10.16 6.65
C CYS A 82 -31.14 10.41 8.15
N GLU A 83 -32.38 10.36 8.62
CA GLU A 83 -32.72 10.54 10.02
C GLU A 83 -32.16 9.42 10.90
N TYR A 84 -32.25 8.18 10.41
CA TYR A 84 -31.69 7.02 11.11
C TYR A 84 -30.16 7.11 11.20
N PHE A 85 -29.45 7.22 10.07
CA PHE A 85 -27.99 7.24 10.09
C PHE A 85 -27.45 8.45 10.86
N SER A 86 -28.08 9.61 10.77
CA SER A 86 -27.65 10.79 11.56
C SER A 86 -27.62 10.52 13.07
N ARG A 87 -28.47 9.61 13.58
CA ARG A 87 -28.45 9.18 15.00
C ARG A 87 -27.42 8.10 15.30
N HIS A 88 -26.98 7.37 14.29
CA HIS A 88 -26.14 6.16 14.42
C HIS A 88 -24.71 6.32 13.88
N LEU A 89 -24.32 7.50 13.38
CA LEU A 89 -22.98 7.76 12.86
C LEU A 89 -21.88 7.71 13.94
N GLY A 90 -22.17 8.12 15.18
CA GLY A 90 -21.19 8.14 16.27
C GLY A 90 -19.92 8.92 15.90
N GLU A 91 -18.74 8.38 16.22
CA GLU A 91 -17.44 9.01 15.92
C GLU A 91 -17.19 9.23 14.41
N TYR A 92 -17.88 8.49 13.54
CA TYR A 92 -17.78 8.69 12.09
C TYR A 92 -18.42 10.00 11.64
N GLU A 93 -19.27 10.66 12.44
CA GLU A 93 -19.77 12.00 12.15
C GLU A 93 -18.61 12.99 11.94
N ASN A 94 -17.63 12.98 12.86
CA ASN A 94 -16.44 13.81 12.79
C ASN A 94 -15.58 13.48 11.56
N VAL A 95 -15.48 12.19 11.21
CA VAL A 95 -14.73 11.72 10.03
C VAL A 95 -15.37 12.22 8.75
N LEU A 96 -16.69 12.07 8.62
CA LEU A 96 -17.42 12.49 7.42
C LEU A 96 -17.43 14.02 7.27
N SER A 97 -17.54 14.76 8.38
CA SER A 97 -17.39 16.21 8.39
C SER A 97 -16.00 16.63 7.90
N ALA A 98 -14.93 16.00 8.39
CA ALA A 98 -13.57 16.32 7.96
C ALA A 98 -13.34 15.99 6.46
N LEU A 99 -13.94 14.90 5.96
CA LEU A 99 -13.90 14.56 4.54
C LEU A 99 -14.65 15.59 3.67
N GLU A 100 -15.76 16.13 4.18
CA GLU A 100 -16.48 17.21 3.52
C GLU A 100 -15.63 18.49 3.44
N ASP A 101 -15.04 18.91 4.56
CA ASP A 101 -14.15 20.08 4.64
C ASP A 101 -12.95 19.94 3.70
N LEU A 102 -12.38 18.73 3.63
CA LEU A 102 -11.31 18.39 2.70
C LEU A 102 -11.79 18.53 1.25
N ASN A 103 -12.96 17.99 0.92
CA ASN A 103 -13.51 18.05 -0.43
C ASN A 103 -13.79 19.51 -0.86
N VAL A 104 -14.39 20.32 0.02
CA VAL A 104 -14.60 21.76 -0.20
C VAL A 104 -13.26 22.47 -0.43
N SER A 105 -12.25 22.15 0.37
CA SER A 105 -10.91 22.74 0.26
C SER A 105 -10.23 22.40 -1.06
N ILE A 106 -10.30 21.14 -1.49
CA ILE A 106 -9.77 20.67 -2.77
C ILE A 106 -10.48 21.37 -3.93
N LEU A 107 -11.82 21.37 -3.94
CA LEU A 107 -12.61 22.02 -5.00
C LEU A 107 -12.30 23.52 -5.10
N LYS A 108 -12.19 24.20 -3.96
CA LYS A 108 -11.82 25.62 -3.90
C LYS A 108 -10.42 25.88 -4.46
N ALA A 109 -9.46 25.02 -4.14
CA ALA A 109 -8.10 25.09 -4.67
C ALA A 109 -8.07 24.83 -6.19
N MET A 110 -8.83 23.83 -6.66
CA MET A 110 -8.98 23.50 -8.07
C MET A 110 -9.61 24.64 -8.87
N ASP A 111 -10.69 25.25 -8.37
CA ASP A 111 -11.33 26.38 -9.03
C ASP A 111 -10.42 27.59 -9.12
N LYS A 112 -9.61 27.84 -8.08
CA LYS A 112 -8.64 28.93 -8.07
C LYS A 112 -7.52 28.70 -9.08
N THR A 113 -6.96 27.50 -9.12
CA THR A 113 -5.86 27.17 -10.05
C THR A 113 -6.35 27.10 -11.49
N LYS A 114 -7.57 26.59 -11.74
CA LYS A 114 -8.21 26.55 -13.07
C LYS A 114 -8.36 27.92 -13.71
N LYS A 115 -8.78 28.95 -12.96
CA LYS A 115 -9.00 30.31 -13.48
C LYS A 115 -7.73 30.98 -14.02
N GLY A 116 -6.56 30.63 -13.49
CA GLY A 116 -5.26 31.18 -13.88
C GLY A 116 -4.42 30.29 -14.78
N TYR A 117 -4.74 28.99 -14.88
CA TYR A 117 -3.84 27.98 -15.43
C TYR A 117 -3.31 28.29 -16.85
N GLN A 118 -4.20 28.62 -17.80
CA GLN A 118 -3.79 28.89 -19.19
C GLN A 118 -2.94 30.15 -19.35
N LYS A 119 -3.03 31.09 -18.41
CA LYS A 119 -2.29 32.36 -18.41
C LYS A 119 -1.03 32.30 -17.53
N ALA A 120 -0.84 31.21 -16.80
CA ALA A 120 0.28 31.02 -15.89
C ALA A 120 1.53 30.57 -16.64
N SER A 121 2.69 30.81 -16.05
CA SER A 121 3.99 30.35 -16.57
C SER A 121 4.08 28.81 -16.62
N ASN A 122 5.01 28.29 -17.43
CA ASN A 122 5.27 26.84 -17.50
C ASN A 122 5.59 26.23 -16.13
N LEU A 123 6.29 26.98 -15.26
CA LEU A 123 6.61 26.56 -13.90
C LEU A 123 5.35 26.49 -13.02
N GLU A 124 4.50 27.49 -13.04
CA GLU A 124 3.25 27.51 -12.25
C GLU A 124 2.26 26.43 -12.71
N GLN A 125 2.19 26.17 -14.02
CA GLN A 125 1.40 25.07 -14.57
C GLN A 125 1.97 23.71 -14.13
N PHE A 126 3.30 23.57 -14.10
CA PHE A 126 3.95 22.38 -13.54
C PHE A 126 3.62 22.19 -12.06
N VAL A 127 3.78 23.24 -11.24
CA VAL A 127 3.45 23.20 -9.80
C VAL A 127 1.98 22.82 -9.59
N THR A 128 1.07 23.38 -10.39
CA THR A 128 -0.36 23.01 -10.32
C THR A 128 -0.59 21.53 -10.62
N ARG A 129 0.00 20.99 -11.70
CA ARG A 129 -0.11 19.56 -12.04
C ARG A 129 0.51 18.67 -10.97
N PHE A 130 1.64 19.07 -10.42
CA PHE A 130 2.31 18.38 -9.33
C PHE A 130 1.43 18.32 -8.08
N LEU A 131 0.89 19.45 -7.62
CA LEU A 131 0.04 19.52 -6.43
C LEU A 131 -1.26 18.74 -6.60
N LEU A 132 -1.87 18.73 -7.80
CA LEU A 132 -3.04 17.90 -8.09
C LEU A 132 -2.70 16.40 -8.00
N LYS A 133 -1.57 16.00 -8.59
CA LYS A 133 -1.09 14.61 -8.52
C LYS A 133 -0.79 14.22 -7.07
N GLU A 134 -0.16 15.10 -6.31
CA GLU A 134 0.17 14.85 -4.91
C GLU A 134 -1.10 14.71 -4.05
N THR A 135 -2.08 15.61 -4.22
CA THR A 135 -3.38 15.53 -3.53
C THR A 135 -4.09 14.20 -3.83
N LEU A 136 -4.05 13.74 -5.09
CA LEU A 136 -4.60 12.43 -5.46
C LEU A 136 -3.87 11.27 -4.76
N ASN A 137 -2.54 11.30 -4.71
CA ASN A 137 -1.75 10.27 -4.04
C ASN A 137 -2.05 10.21 -2.53
N GLN A 138 -2.21 11.36 -1.87
CA GLN A 138 -2.55 11.44 -0.46
C GLN A 138 -3.94 10.84 -0.18
N LEU A 139 -4.93 11.13 -1.03
CA LEU A 139 -6.26 10.51 -0.94
C LEU A 139 -6.20 8.99 -1.15
N GLN A 140 -5.36 8.51 -2.08
CA GLN A 140 -5.19 7.09 -2.32
C GLN A 140 -4.51 6.37 -1.14
N SER A 141 -3.54 7.02 -0.49
CA SER A 141 -2.93 6.49 0.74
C SER A 141 -3.97 6.35 1.84
N LEU A 142 -4.84 7.36 2.03
CA LEU A 142 -5.93 7.31 3.00
C LEU A 142 -6.92 6.18 2.68
N GLN A 143 -7.27 6.00 1.41
CA GLN A 143 -8.12 4.91 0.96
C GLN A 143 -7.53 3.55 1.32
N ASN A 144 -6.26 3.31 1.00
CA ASN A 144 -5.61 2.02 1.30
C ASN A 144 -5.63 1.72 2.81
N SER A 145 -5.39 2.73 3.66
CA SER A 145 -5.47 2.56 5.12
C SER A 145 -6.88 2.19 5.59
N LEU A 146 -7.92 2.79 4.99
CA LEU A 146 -9.31 2.45 5.30
C LEU A 146 -9.68 1.05 4.81
N ASP A 147 -9.21 0.64 3.63
CA ASP A 147 -9.44 -0.70 3.09
C ASP A 147 -8.83 -1.77 4.03
N CYS A 148 -7.61 -1.55 4.53
CA CYS A 148 -7.00 -2.45 5.51
C CYS A 148 -7.77 -2.53 6.84
N ALA A 149 -8.28 -1.39 7.33
CA ALA A 149 -9.10 -1.36 8.55
C ALA A 149 -10.41 -2.13 8.35
N MET A 150 -11.05 -1.96 7.18
CA MET A 150 -12.28 -2.66 6.81
C MET A 150 -12.08 -4.17 6.74
N GLU A 151 -11.03 -4.64 6.05
CA GLU A 151 -10.67 -6.06 6.00
C GLU A 151 -10.45 -6.65 7.41
N THR A 152 -9.82 -5.88 8.30
CA THR A 152 -9.58 -6.31 9.69
C THR A 152 -10.89 -6.44 10.47
N THR A 153 -11.83 -5.51 10.31
CA THR A 153 -13.14 -5.58 10.96
C THR A 153 -14.01 -6.71 10.42
N GLU A 154 -13.94 -6.99 9.12
CA GLU A 154 -14.63 -8.13 8.51
C GLU A 154 -14.07 -9.47 9.01
N GLU A 155 -12.73 -9.60 9.10
CA GLU A 155 -12.06 -10.81 9.57
C GLU A 155 -12.31 -11.07 11.08
N GLN A 156 -12.32 -10.04 11.92
CA GLN A 156 -12.71 -10.17 13.33
C GLN A 156 -14.13 -10.70 13.48
N THR A 157 -15.07 -10.16 12.69
CA THR A 157 -16.48 -10.59 12.71
C THR A 157 -16.64 -12.05 12.25
N ARG A 158 -15.78 -12.52 11.35
CA ARG A 158 -15.71 -13.94 10.96
C ARG A 158 -15.14 -14.82 12.08
N GLN A 159 -14.10 -14.38 12.77
CA GLN A 159 -13.45 -15.14 13.84
C GLN A 159 -14.32 -15.30 15.09
N GLU A 160 -15.06 -14.25 15.48
CA GLU A 160 -16.01 -14.31 16.61
C GLU A 160 -17.12 -15.35 16.39
N ARG A 161 -17.53 -15.57 15.13
CA ARG A 161 -18.51 -16.59 14.75
C ARG A 161 -17.98 -18.01 14.74
N GLN A 162 -16.68 -18.21 14.55
CA GLN A 162 -16.09 -19.55 14.54
C GLN A 162 -15.85 -20.11 15.95
N GLY A 163 -15.95 -19.28 17.00
CA GLY A 163 -15.76 -19.69 18.39
C GLY A 163 -14.34 -20.21 18.68
N PRO A 164 -13.96 -20.40 19.95
CA PRO A 164 -12.63 -20.88 20.29
C PRO A 164 -12.49 -22.35 19.88
N ALA A 165 -11.83 -22.60 18.75
CA ALA A 165 -11.35 -23.94 18.44
C ALA A 165 -10.32 -24.35 19.50
N LYS A 166 -10.62 -25.43 20.23
CA LYS A 166 -9.66 -26.10 21.12
C LYS A 166 -8.36 -26.40 20.36
N PRO A 167 -7.17 -26.21 20.96
CA PRO A 167 -5.92 -26.53 20.31
C PRO A 167 -5.72 -28.05 20.32
N GLU A 168 -6.01 -28.71 19.20
CA GLU A 168 -5.59 -30.09 18.97
C GLU A 168 -4.46 -30.13 17.94
N VAL A 169 -3.25 -30.22 18.49
CA VAL A 169 -2.05 -30.94 18.04
C VAL A 169 -1.94 -31.27 16.54
N LEU A 170 -0.89 -30.70 15.95
CA LEU A 170 -0.25 -31.03 14.66
C LEU A 170 -0.36 -32.50 14.24
N SER A 171 -0.76 -32.73 12.99
CA SER A 171 -0.39 -33.94 12.22
C SER A 171 -0.46 -33.64 10.72
N ILE A 172 0.70 -33.34 10.14
CA ILE A 172 0.93 -33.31 8.70
C ILE A 172 0.88 -34.75 8.18
N GLN A 173 0.02 -35.05 7.20
CA GLN A 173 0.33 -36.02 6.15
C GLN A 173 -0.61 -35.87 4.95
N TRP A 174 -0.03 -35.50 3.80
CA TRP A 174 -0.64 -35.62 2.49
C TRP A 174 -0.49 -37.06 1.97
N PRO A 175 -1.54 -37.65 1.37
CA PRO A 175 -1.35 -38.66 0.34
C PRO A 175 -1.96 -38.19 -0.99
N GLY A 176 -1.14 -38.23 -2.03
CA GLY A 176 -1.55 -37.89 -3.38
C GLY A 176 -2.35 -38.96 -4.12
N LYS A 177 -2.63 -38.58 -5.38
CA LYS A 177 -2.63 -39.35 -6.64
C LYS A 177 -3.96 -39.53 -7.39
N ARG A 178 -3.89 -39.10 -8.68
CA ARG A 178 -4.61 -39.52 -9.91
C ARG A 178 -5.89 -38.71 -10.22
N SER A 179 -6.19 -38.29 -11.46
CA SER A 179 -5.97 -38.97 -12.75
C SER A 179 -6.26 -38.06 -13.98
N ASN A 180 -5.41 -38.15 -15.03
CA ASN A 180 -5.70 -38.13 -16.50
C ASN A 180 -6.34 -36.88 -17.16
N ARG A 181 -6.06 -36.47 -18.41
CA ARG A 181 -5.44 -37.01 -19.65
C ARG A 181 -5.30 -35.84 -20.65
N ARG A 182 -4.25 -35.77 -21.50
CA ARG A 182 -4.30 -35.93 -22.99
C ARG A 182 -2.95 -35.55 -23.65
N PHE A 183 -2.53 -36.41 -24.57
CA PHE A 183 -1.33 -36.39 -25.40
C PHE A 183 -1.36 -35.33 -26.53
N GLN A 184 -0.21 -34.84 -27.01
CA GLN A 184 0.41 -35.23 -28.30
C GLN A 184 1.69 -34.43 -28.69
N ARG A 185 2.81 -35.19 -28.72
CA ARG A 185 4.00 -35.24 -29.59
C ARG A 185 4.13 -34.31 -30.83
N ASN A 186 5.29 -33.66 -31.03
CA ASN A 186 6.33 -34.01 -32.05
C ASN A 186 7.45 -32.96 -32.25
N ASN A 187 8.70 -33.48 -32.38
CA ASN A 187 9.95 -33.04 -33.05
C ASN A 187 9.89 -31.87 -34.08
N SER A 188 10.91 -31.06 -34.44
CA SER A 188 12.39 -31.21 -34.50
C SER A 188 13.10 -29.87 -34.90
N LEU A 189 14.34 -29.68 -34.43
CA LEU A 189 15.60 -29.25 -35.09
C LEU A 189 15.68 -28.08 -36.14
N SER A 190 16.49 -27.07 -35.78
CA SER A 190 17.70 -26.57 -36.47
C SER A 190 17.67 -25.60 -37.70
N PRO A 191 18.79 -24.85 -37.96
CA PRO A 191 18.83 -23.46 -38.44
C PRO A 191 19.38 -23.28 -39.88
N ASN A 192 19.34 -22.03 -40.42
CA ASN A 192 20.40 -21.42 -41.26
C ASN A 192 20.07 -19.97 -41.75
N SER A 193 21.12 -19.14 -41.84
CA SER A 193 21.24 -17.76 -42.40
C SER A 193 21.66 -17.84 -43.91
N PRO A 194 22.16 -16.82 -44.69
CA PRO A 194 22.23 -15.33 -44.59
C PRO A 194 21.88 -14.51 -45.89
N HIS A 195 22.22 -13.19 -45.89
CA HIS A 195 22.63 -12.27 -47.01
C HIS A 195 21.60 -11.16 -47.42
N LEU A 196 21.87 -9.86 -47.70
CA LEU A 196 23.03 -9.02 -48.11
C LEU A 196 22.83 -7.49 -47.82
N ASN A 197 23.93 -6.78 -47.55
CA ASN A 197 24.44 -5.46 -48.04
C ASN A 197 23.85 -4.05 -47.77
N THR A 198 24.82 -3.14 -47.53
CA THR A 198 24.90 -1.67 -47.78
C THR A 198 24.15 -0.80 -46.75
N GLY A 199 24.72 0.17 -46.03
CA GLY A 199 25.90 1.02 -46.19
C GLY A 199 25.41 2.46 -45.95
N TRP A 200 26.13 3.22 -45.10
CA TRP A 200 25.95 4.65 -44.78
C TRP A 200 24.85 5.05 -43.77
N LEU A 201 25.16 5.07 -42.45
CA LEU A 201 24.47 5.94 -41.48
C LEU A 201 25.15 5.98 -40.08
N GLU A 202 26.46 6.27 -39.98
CA GLU A 202 27.20 6.04 -38.72
C GLU A 202 26.83 6.90 -37.50
N GLU A 203 26.01 7.94 -37.60
CA GLU A 203 25.57 8.73 -36.41
C GLU A 203 24.16 8.41 -35.92
N ASP A 204 23.20 8.13 -36.82
CA ASP A 204 21.84 7.73 -36.44
C ASP A 204 21.82 6.32 -35.79
N ASN A 205 22.86 5.54 -36.07
CA ASN A 205 23.03 4.20 -35.55
C ASN A 205 23.25 4.15 -34.04
N GLN A 206 23.81 5.17 -33.38
CA GLN A 206 24.06 5.10 -31.94
C GLN A 206 22.76 5.22 -31.14
N TRP A 207 21.91 6.17 -31.50
CA TRP A 207 20.58 6.34 -30.93
C TRP A 207 19.66 5.18 -31.29
N MET A 208 19.68 4.74 -32.55
CA MET A 208 18.98 3.53 -32.99
C MET A 208 19.47 2.28 -32.26
N THR A 209 20.76 2.17 -31.95
CA THR A 209 21.31 1.05 -31.16
C THR A 209 20.79 1.09 -29.72
N GLN A 210 20.66 2.28 -29.14
CA GLN A 210 20.10 2.47 -27.80
C GLN A 210 18.61 2.13 -27.76
N ILE A 211 17.83 2.60 -28.74
CA ILE A 211 16.42 2.25 -28.91
C ILE A 211 16.25 0.75 -29.12
N ASN A 212 17.04 0.15 -30.01
CA ASN A 212 16.98 -1.29 -30.28
C ASN A 212 17.42 -2.11 -29.05
N ARG A 213 18.33 -1.60 -28.24
CA ARG A 213 18.72 -2.22 -26.96
C ARG A 213 17.58 -2.15 -25.95
N LEU A 214 16.90 -1.02 -25.83
CA LEU A 214 15.74 -0.86 -24.96
C LEU A 214 14.56 -1.69 -25.43
N GLN A 215 14.26 -1.70 -26.73
CA GLN A 215 13.24 -2.56 -27.33
C GLN A 215 13.55 -4.03 -27.05
N LYS A 216 14.81 -4.47 -27.17
CA LYS A 216 15.21 -5.83 -26.78
C LYS A 216 15.06 -6.12 -25.29
N LEU A 217 15.18 -5.13 -24.42
CA LEU A 217 14.94 -5.29 -22.98
C LEU A 217 13.45 -5.36 -22.67
N ILE A 218 12.64 -4.53 -23.32
CA ILE A 218 11.18 -4.53 -23.24
C ILE A 218 10.64 -5.85 -23.80
N ASP A 219 11.03 -6.27 -25.00
CA ASP A 219 10.66 -7.55 -25.59
C ASP A 219 11.10 -8.72 -24.70
N ARG A 220 12.22 -8.61 -23.98
CA ARG A 220 12.67 -9.61 -22.98
C ARG A 220 11.85 -9.59 -21.70
N LEU A 221 11.28 -8.46 -21.33
CA LEU A 221 10.39 -8.30 -20.18
C LEU A 221 8.94 -8.67 -20.53
N GLU A 222 8.52 -8.44 -21.77
CA GLU A 222 7.18 -8.78 -22.29
C GLU A 222 7.08 -10.25 -22.72
N LYS A 223 8.16 -10.84 -23.27
CA LYS A 223 8.22 -12.30 -23.54
C LYS A 223 8.56 -13.14 -22.33
N LYS A 224 9.14 -12.53 -21.29
CA LYS A 224 9.13 -13.15 -19.98
C LYS A 224 7.75 -12.88 -19.41
N ASP A 225 6.84 -13.84 -19.53
CA ASP A 225 5.92 -14.05 -18.43
C ASP A 225 6.78 -14.03 -17.16
N LEU A 226 6.76 -12.93 -16.42
CA LEU A 226 7.20 -12.91 -15.04
C LEU A 226 6.14 -13.70 -14.29
N LYS A 227 6.13 -15.02 -14.51
CA LYS A 227 5.79 -15.96 -13.48
C LYS A 227 6.79 -15.66 -12.37
N LEU A 228 6.38 -14.76 -11.48
CA LEU A 228 6.78 -14.85 -10.09
C LEU A 228 6.21 -16.19 -9.61
N GLU A 229 6.86 -17.28 -10.02
CA GLU A 229 6.88 -18.46 -9.17
C GLU A 229 7.48 -17.95 -7.86
N PRO A 230 6.85 -18.23 -6.71
CA PRO A 230 7.52 -18.10 -5.42
C PRO A 230 8.91 -18.67 -5.63
N LEU A 231 9.95 -17.93 -5.21
CA LEU A 231 11.33 -18.40 -5.22
C LEU A 231 11.28 -19.87 -4.76
N GLU A 232 11.40 -20.80 -5.71
CA GLU A 232 11.66 -22.18 -5.36
C GLU A 232 12.96 -22.06 -4.61
N GLU A 233 12.88 -22.35 -3.31
CA GLU A 233 14.01 -22.67 -2.49
C GLU A 233 14.74 -23.77 -3.25
N GLU A 234 15.66 -23.38 -4.14
CA GLU A 234 16.54 -24.32 -4.79
C GLU A 234 17.36 -24.90 -3.65
N VAL A 235 16.89 -26.06 -3.20
CA VAL A 235 17.65 -27.09 -2.52
C VAL A 235 18.74 -27.50 -3.51
N LEU A 236 19.72 -26.62 -3.69
CA LEU A 236 21.00 -26.95 -4.29
C LEU A 236 21.90 -27.38 -3.13
N GLU A 237 21.76 -28.66 -2.80
CA GLU A 237 22.85 -29.43 -2.25
C GLU A 237 24.13 -29.13 -3.06
N GLY A 238 25.11 -28.51 -2.40
CA GLY A 238 26.50 -28.56 -2.82
C GLY A 238 26.98 -27.51 -3.83
N ASN A 239 26.99 -26.24 -3.45
CA ASN A 239 28.21 -25.41 -3.57
C ASN A 239 28.05 -24.15 -2.70
N THR A 240 28.82 -24.03 -1.62
CA THR A 240 28.85 -22.84 -0.76
C THR A 240 29.46 -21.66 -1.55
N LYS A 241 28.63 -20.98 -2.34
CA LYS A 241 29.01 -19.65 -2.83
C LYS A 241 29.13 -18.76 -1.60
N SER A 242 30.34 -18.32 -1.29
CA SER A 242 30.58 -17.37 -0.22
C SER A 242 29.87 -16.06 -0.56
N HIS A 243 29.02 -15.57 0.33
CA HIS A 243 28.32 -14.29 0.16
C HIS A 243 28.51 -13.48 1.42
N ILE A 244 28.96 -12.23 1.27
CA ILE A 244 29.00 -11.27 2.36
C ILE A 244 27.59 -10.78 2.61
N MET A 245 27.22 -10.66 3.87
CA MET A 245 26.02 -9.92 4.22
C MET A 245 26.38 -8.54 4.75
N ILE A 246 25.81 -7.52 4.11
CA ILE A 246 25.90 -6.13 4.54
C ILE A 246 24.61 -5.78 5.26
N VAL A 247 24.75 -5.21 6.45
CA VAL A 247 23.63 -4.73 7.26
C VAL A 247 23.83 -3.24 7.47
N GLN A 248 22.86 -2.45 7.05
CA GLN A 248 22.81 -1.02 7.27
C GLN A 248 21.74 -0.73 8.31
N ARG A 249 22.13 -0.07 9.40
CA ARG A 249 21.22 0.35 10.48
C ARG A 249 21.22 1.87 10.54
N GLN A 250 20.05 2.48 10.39
CA GLN A 250 19.87 3.92 10.48
C GLN A 250 19.10 4.26 11.75
N MET A 251 19.64 5.19 12.53
CA MET A 251 19.17 5.56 13.86
C MET A 251 19.10 7.08 13.99
N SER A 252 17.91 7.62 14.27
CA SER A 252 17.71 9.04 14.60
C SER A 252 17.62 9.16 16.13
N VAL A 253 18.60 9.81 16.75
CA VAL A 253 18.82 9.83 18.21
C VAL A 253 18.28 11.14 18.78
N LEU A 254 17.63 11.08 19.95
CA LEU A 254 17.22 12.26 20.72
C LEU A 254 18.45 13.09 21.11
N GLU A 255 18.38 14.41 20.92
CA GLU A 255 19.54 15.29 21.20
C GLU A 255 19.98 15.24 22.67
N GLU A 256 19.03 15.04 23.59
CA GLU A 256 19.25 14.93 25.04
C GLU A 256 20.00 13.65 25.41
N GLU A 257 19.81 12.57 24.64
CA GLU A 257 20.35 11.23 24.91
C GLU A 257 21.61 10.92 24.07
N LEU A 258 22.11 11.90 23.32
CA LEU A 258 23.17 11.71 22.33
C LEU A 258 24.47 11.14 22.94
N GLU A 259 24.86 11.59 24.13
CA GLU A 259 26.12 11.17 24.75
C GLU A 259 26.03 9.74 25.30
N GLU A 260 24.91 9.39 25.93
CA GLU A 260 24.65 8.03 26.44
C GLU A 260 24.54 7.03 25.29
N PHE A 261 23.83 7.39 24.21
CA PHE A 261 23.77 6.60 22.99
C PHE A 261 25.16 6.35 22.40
N ARG A 262 26.05 7.36 22.36
CA ARG A 262 27.41 7.18 21.82
C ARG A 262 28.24 6.19 22.64
N LEU A 263 28.07 6.18 23.96
CA LEU A 263 28.72 5.20 24.83
C LEU A 263 28.18 3.78 24.58
N ALA A 264 26.85 3.63 24.50
CA ALA A 264 26.21 2.35 24.20
C ALA A 264 26.61 1.83 22.81
N LEU A 265 26.62 2.70 21.80
CA LEU A 265 27.04 2.37 20.44
C LEU A 265 28.51 1.94 20.38
N LYS A 266 29.40 2.62 21.10
CA LYS A 266 30.81 2.24 21.19
C LYS A 266 30.98 0.84 21.78
N GLN A 267 30.31 0.56 22.89
CA GLN A 267 30.33 -0.77 23.53
C GLN A 267 29.77 -1.86 22.61
N TYR A 268 28.69 -1.56 21.89
CA TYR A 268 28.11 -2.46 20.90
C TYR A 268 29.10 -2.77 19.78
N VAL A 269 29.77 -1.76 19.21
CA VAL A 269 30.72 -1.92 18.10
C VAL A 269 31.96 -2.69 18.54
N GLU A 270 32.50 -2.43 19.73
CA GLU A 270 33.61 -3.19 20.31
C GLU A 270 33.23 -4.67 20.49
N SER A 271 32.01 -4.94 20.97
CA SER A 271 31.49 -6.31 21.14
C SER A 271 31.19 -7.02 19.83
N ALA A 272 30.72 -6.29 18.81
CA ALA A 272 30.43 -6.81 17.48
C ALA A 272 31.72 -7.13 16.72
N SER A 273 32.70 -6.23 16.77
CA SER A 273 33.98 -6.36 16.05
C SER A 273 34.85 -7.51 16.57
N THR A 274 34.63 -7.97 17.80
CA THR A 274 35.30 -9.13 18.38
C THR A 274 34.60 -10.46 18.06
N ARG A 275 33.45 -10.42 17.37
CA ARG A 275 32.67 -11.61 17.05
C ARG A 275 33.23 -12.34 15.83
N THR A 276 33.28 -13.67 15.92
CA THR A 276 33.59 -14.52 14.77
C THR A 276 32.55 -14.31 13.67
N GLY A 277 33.01 -14.03 12.46
CA GLY A 277 32.14 -13.75 11.31
C GLY A 277 31.82 -12.27 11.09
N CYS A 278 32.22 -11.36 12.00
CA CYS A 278 32.18 -9.92 11.74
C CYS A 278 33.44 -9.49 10.97
N LEU A 279 33.27 -9.03 9.74
CA LEU A 279 34.35 -8.57 8.87
C LEU A 279 34.73 -7.11 9.16
N HIS A 280 33.73 -6.26 9.35
CA HIS A 280 33.94 -4.83 9.57
C HIS A 280 32.69 -4.16 10.14
N VAL A 281 32.87 -3.12 10.96
CA VAL A 281 31.80 -2.21 11.37
C VAL A 281 32.27 -0.79 11.12
N SER A 282 31.49 -0.02 10.36
CA SER A 282 31.72 1.39 10.07
C SER A 282 30.54 2.21 10.56
N ILE A 283 30.82 3.41 11.07
CA ILE A 283 29.81 4.32 11.65
C ILE A 283 29.95 5.65 10.95
N GLN A 284 28.84 6.15 10.42
CA GLN A 284 28.73 7.46 9.81
C GLN A 284 27.75 8.31 10.63
N LYS A 285 28.24 9.42 11.19
CA LYS A 285 27.39 10.46 11.78
C LYS A 285 27.08 11.51 10.72
N LEU A 286 25.80 11.81 10.51
CA LEU A 286 25.38 12.94 9.69
C LEU A 286 25.44 14.21 10.55
N SER A 287 26.08 15.28 10.07
CA SER A 287 26.35 16.47 10.92
C SER A 287 25.15 17.42 11.07
N SER A 288 24.14 17.28 10.21
CA SER A 288 22.97 18.18 10.19
C SER A 288 21.81 17.71 11.06
N GLU A 289 21.79 16.42 11.42
CA GLU A 289 20.71 15.74 12.15
C GLU A 289 21.40 14.75 13.08
N SER A 290 20.94 14.52 14.32
CA SER A 290 21.51 13.53 15.26
C SER A 290 21.24 12.08 14.81
N ARG A 291 21.63 11.79 13.56
CA ARG A 291 21.40 10.55 12.83
C ARG A 291 22.71 9.82 12.60
N PHE A 292 22.69 8.55 12.91
CA PHE A 292 23.79 7.62 12.75
C PHE A 292 23.42 6.55 11.74
N ILE A 293 24.37 6.21 10.87
CA ILE A 293 24.28 5.08 9.97
C ILE A 293 25.41 4.12 10.32
N ILE A 294 25.05 2.90 10.69
CA ILE A 294 25.98 1.83 11.02
C ILE A 294 25.98 0.84 9.85
N TYR A 295 27.17 0.55 9.32
CA TYR A 295 27.39 -0.47 8.32
C TYR A 295 28.13 -1.64 8.95
N GLU A 296 27.50 -2.80 8.99
CA GLU A 296 28.08 -4.03 9.50
C GLU A 296 28.26 -5.03 8.35
N PHE A 297 29.45 -5.61 8.26
CA PHE A 297 29.81 -6.57 7.24
C PHE A 297 30.01 -7.93 7.91
N TRP A 298 29.24 -8.92 7.48
CA TRP A 298 29.22 -10.26 8.05
C TRP A 298 29.58 -11.30 6.99
N GLU A 299 30.30 -12.35 7.39
CA GLU A 299 30.73 -13.43 6.49
C GLU A 299 29.57 -14.17 5.81
N ASN A 300 28.41 -14.23 6.46
CA ASN A 300 27.20 -14.89 5.98
C ASN A 300 25.99 -14.53 6.88
N SER A 301 24.79 -14.95 6.46
CA SER A 301 23.55 -14.71 7.21
C SER A 301 23.52 -15.41 8.59
N SER A 302 24.14 -16.58 8.73
CA SER A 302 24.15 -17.30 10.01
C SER A 302 25.01 -16.62 11.08
N ALA A 303 26.14 -16.02 10.70
CA ALA A 303 27.00 -15.26 11.61
C ALA A 303 26.28 -14.04 12.19
N TRP A 304 25.56 -13.29 11.34
CA TRP A 304 24.74 -12.15 11.80
C TRP A 304 23.55 -12.59 12.64
N ASN A 305 22.81 -13.63 12.23
CA ASN A 305 21.69 -14.15 13.03
C ASN A 305 22.16 -14.59 14.42
N SER A 306 23.33 -15.24 14.50
CA SER A 306 23.96 -15.59 15.78
C SER A 306 24.33 -14.35 16.59
N HIS A 307 24.91 -13.31 15.95
CA HIS A 307 25.21 -12.02 16.58
C HIS A 307 23.96 -11.35 17.17
N LEU A 308 22.83 -11.33 16.45
CA LEU A 308 21.57 -10.77 16.95
C LEU A 308 21.06 -11.48 18.22
N GLN A 309 21.39 -12.76 18.40
CA GLN A 309 20.98 -13.51 19.59
C GLN A 309 21.85 -13.22 20.82
N MET A 310 23.00 -12.56 20.66
CA MET A 310 23.94 -12.26 21.74
C MET A 310 23.37 -11.22 22.71
N ASN A 311 23.75 -11.35 23.99
CA ASN A 311 23.27 -10.48 25.05
C ASN A 311 23.60 -9.00 24.81
N TYR A 312 24.80 -8.68 24.33
CA TYR A 312 25.19 -7.29 24.04
C TYR A 312 24.35 -6.70 22.90
N SER A 313 24.04 -7.48 21.86
CA SER A 313 23.21 -7.03 20.73
C SER A 313 21.78 -6.76 21.18
N LYS A 314 21.18 -7.68 21.96
CA LYS A 314 19.84 -7.50 22.53
C LYS A 314 19.77 -6.33 23.51
N THR A 315 20.82 -6.14 24.32
CA THR A 315 20.89 -5.03 25.27
C THR A 315 20.92 -3.69 24.52
N PHE A 316 21.75 -3.60 23.47
CA PHE A 316 21.80 -2.41 22.61
C PHE A 316 20.46 -2.16 21.88
N GLN A 317 19.81 -3.20 21.36
CA GLN A 317 18.48 -3.08 20.74
C GLN A 317 17.41 -2.61 21.73
N ARG A 318 17.48 -3.02 23.00
CA ARG A 318 16.55 -2.55 24.03
C ARG A 318 16.82 -1.09 24.40
N SER A 319 18.08 -0.70 24.57
CA SER A 319 18.43 0.68 24.89
C SER A 319 18.05 1.66 23.77
N ASN A 320 17.95 1.19 22.52
CA ASN A 320 17.47 2.02 21.41
C ASN A 320 16.05 2.56 21.63
N VAL A 321 15.22 1.92 22.48
CA VAL A 321 13.88 2.44 22.82
C VAL A 321 13.99 3.77 23.58
N ASP A 322 15.00 3.91 24.42
CA ASP A 322 15.21 5.10 25.25
C ASP A 322 15.94 6.21 24.48
N PHE A 323 16.73 5.83 23.45
CA PHE A 323 17.61 6.77 22.74
C PHE A 323 17.05 7.33 21.43
N LEU A 324 16.13 6.64 20.75
CA LEU A 324 15.74 6.98 19.38
C LEU A 324 14.44 7.80 19.31
N GLU A 325 14.44 8.84 18.47
CA GLU A 325 13.25 9.65 18.16
C GLU A 325 12.26 8.88 17.29
N THR A 326 12.79 8.03 16.39
CA THR A 326 12.01 7.18 15.49
C THR A 326 12.57 5.76 15.53
N PRO A 327 11.74 4.72 15.30
CA PRO A 327 12.21 3.33 15.25
C PRO A 327 13.41 3.14 14.31
N GLU A 328 14.32 2.22 14.67
CA GLU A 328 15.48 1.92 13.82
C GLU A 328 15.05 1.40 12.44
N LEU A 329 15.72 1.85 11.38
CA LEU A 329 15.54 1.33 10.04
C LEU A 329 16.72 0.40 9.72
N MET A 330 16.42 -0.84 9.32
CA MET A 330 17.43 -1.84 9.03
C MET A 330 17.26 -2.39 7.61
N THR A 331 18.34 -2.34 6.83
CA THR A 331 18.39 -2.85 5.45
C THR A 331 19.51 -3.87 5.34
N THR A 332 19.23 -5.01 4.72
CA THR A 332 20.22 -6.08 4.50
C THR A 332 20.46 -6.31 3.01
N MET A 333 21.70 -6.60 2.63
CA MET A 333 22.08 -6.91 1.26
C MET A 333 23.07 -8.08 1.23
N LEU A 334 22.85 -9.05 0.34
CA LEU A 334 23.79 -10.13 0.07
C LEU A 334 24.66 -9.76 -1.12
N VAL A 335 25.97 -9.75 -0.92
CA VAL A 335 26.97 -9.46 -1.95
C VAL A 335 27.73 -10.74 -2.28
N PRO A 336 27.73 -11.18 -3.55
CA PRO A 336 28.54 -12.32 -3.99
C PRO A 336 30.02 -12.05 -3.70
N GLY A 337 30.65 -12.92 -2.92
CA GLY A 337 32.07 -12.87 -2.63
C GLY A 337 32.77 -14.01 -3.36
N ASN A 338 33.55 -13.69 -4.39
CA ASN A 338 34.58 -14.61 -4.86
C ASN A 338 35.79 -14.39 -3.96
N TYR A 339 35.90 -15.19 -2.91
CA TYR A 339 37.00 -15.14 -1.95
C TYR A 339 38.09 -16.14 -2.31
#